data_AF-A0A379SX46-F1
#
_entry.id   AF-A0A379SX46-F1
#
_cell.length_a   1.000
_cell.length_b   1.000
_cell.length_c   1.000
_cell.angle_alpha   90.00
_cell.angle_beta   90.00
_cell.angle_gamma   90.00
#
_symmetry.space_group_name_H-M   'P 1'
#
loop_
_entity.id
_entity.type
_entity.pdbx_description
1 polymer ?
#
loop_
_entity_poly.entity_id
_entity_poly.type
_entity_poly.pdbx_seq_one_letter_code
_entity_poly.pdbx_strand_id
1 'polypeptide(L)' 'MQIINEIRINFAKKQLEMTNYSVTDIAYEAGYSSPSLFIKTFKKMTSFTAE' A
#
# COMPACT_ATOMS: atom_id res chain seq x y z
N MET A 1 -9.58 -14.09 -2.05
CA MET A 1 -8.27 -13.46 -1.74
C MET A 1 -8.31 -11.92 -1.69
N GLN A 2 -9.47 -11.25 -1.59
CA GLN A 2 -9.51 -9.77 -1.55
C GLN A 2 -9.13 -9.17 -0.18
N ILE A 3 -9.40 -9.91 0.90
CA ILE A 3 -9.13 -9.49 2.28
C ILE A 3 -7.64 -9.23 2.53
N ILE A 4 -6.75 -10.09 2.00
CA ILE A 4 -5.30 -9.95 2.19
C ILE A 4 -4.79 -8.63 1.61
N ASN A 5 -5.27 -8.25 0.43
CA ASN A 5 -4.86 -6.99 -0.18
C ASN A 5 -5.36 -5.81 0.64
N GLU A 6 -6.59 -5.85 1.13
CA GLU A 6 -7.15 -4.79 1.97
C GLU A 6 -6.38 -4.60 3.29
N ILE A 7 -6.03 -5.70 3.96
CA ILE A 7 -5.18 -5.67 5.17
C ILE A 7 -3.82 -5.05 4.86
N ARG A 8 -3.17 -5.47 3.77
CA ARG A 8 -1.86 -4.94 3.35
C ARG A 8 -1.92 -3.45 3.04
N ILE A 9 -2.97 -2.99 2.36
CA ILE A 9 -3.17 -1.56 2.05
C ILE A 9 -3.44 -0.74 3.31
N ASN A 10 -4.26 -1.25 4.24
CA ASN A 10 -4.51 -0.57 5.52
C ASN A 10 -3.25 -0.49 6.40
N PHE A 11 -2.43 -1.55 6.42
CA PHE A 11 -1.13 -1.51 7.07
C PHE A 11 -0.23 -0.45 6.45
N ALA A 12 -0.12 -0.43 5.12
CA ALA A 12 0.70 0.54 4.41
C ALA A 12 0.22 2.00 4.62
N LYS A 13 -1.10 2.24 4.68
CA LYS A 13 -1.66 3.56 5.02
C LYS A 13 -1.20 4.03 6.40
N LYS A 14 -1.32 3.16 7.42
CA LYS A 14 -0.85 3.48 8.77
C LYS A 14 0.65 3.78 8.80
N GLN A 15 1.46 3.00 8.07
CA GLN A 15 2.89 3.26 7.99
C GLN A 15 3.19 4.60 7.32
N LEU A 16 2.48 4.98 6.26
CA LEU A 16 2.63 6.28 5.60
C LEU A 16 2.22 7.46 6.50
N GLU A 17 1.25 7.27 7.41
CA GLU A 17 0.80 8.31 8.35
C GLU A 17 1.66 8.38 9.62
N MET A 18 2.14 7.24 10.11
CA MET A 18 2.87 7.13 11.38
C MET A 18 4.39 7.20 11.22
N THR A 19 4.92 6.92 10.02
CA THR A 19 6.35 6.87 9.76
C THR A 19 6.72 7.74 8.56
N ASN A 20 8.00 8.09 8.45
CA ASN A 20 8.58 8.73 7.27
C ASN A 20 9.25 7.71 6.34
N TYR A 21 8.83 6.43 6.39
CA TYR A 21 9.39 5.41 5.53
C TYR A 21 9.02 5.63 4.07
N SER A 22 9.94 5.23 3.20
CA SER A 22 9.71 5.35 1.77
C SER A 22 8.60 4.37 1.34
N VAL A 23 7.87 4.75 0.29
CA VAL A 23 6.84 3.89 -0.32
C VAL A 23 7.42 2.52 -0.73
N THR A 24 8.72 2.49 -1.07
CA THR A 24 9.46 1.28 -1.38
C THR A 24 9.59 0.36 -0.16
N ASP A 25 10.02 0.88 0.97
CA ASP A 25 10.19 0.10 2.21
C ASP A 25 8.84 -0.43 2.69
N ILE A 26 7.83 0.43 2.71
CA ILE A 26 6.46 0.09 3.10
C ILE A 26 5.87 -0.98 2.18
N ALA A 27 6.18 -0.97 0.88
CA ALA A 27 5.74 -2.01 -0.04
C ALA A 27 6.32 -3.38 0.32
N TYR A 28 7.61 -3.44 0.65
CA TYR A 28 8.26 -4.68 1.07
C TYR A 28 7.72 -5.16 2.41
N GLU A 29 7.53 -4.26 3.38
CA GLU A 29 6.94 -4.60 4.68
C GLU A 29 5.49 -5.07 4.57
N ALA A 30 4.72 -4.50 3.64
CA ALA A 30 3.35 -4.94 3.33
C ALA A 30 3.32 -6.31 2.59
N GLY A 31 4.46 -6.93 2.32
CA GLY A 31 4.56 -8.24 1.69
C GLY A 31 4.43 -8.22 0.18
N TYR A 32 4.77 -7.11 -0.48
CA TYR A 32 4.90 -7.03 -1.93
C TYR A 32 6.34 -7.27 -2.36
N SER A 33 6.52 -8.09 -3.40
CA SER A 33 7.85 -8.33 -4.00
C SER A 33 8.35 -7.16 -4.84
N SER A 34 7.47 -6.21 -5.18
CA SER A 34 7.82 -5.03 -5.97
C SER A 34 7.01 -3.82 -5.54
N PRO A 35 7.66 -2.66 -5.32
CA PRO A 35 7.00 -1.38 -5.07
C PRO A 35 6.03 -0.99 -6.17
N SER A 36 6.33 -1.32 -7.44
CA SER A 36 5.45 -1.00 -8.56
C SER A 36 4.11 -1.74 -8.50
N LEU A 37 4.12 -3.00 -8.05
CA LEU A 37 2.91 -3.79 -7.84
C LEU A 37 2.09 -3.24 -6.66
N PHE A 38 2.78 -2.89 -5.58
CA PHE A 38 2.17 -2.21 -4.44
C PHE A 38 1.50 -0.91 -4.88
N ILE A 39 2.19 -0.01 -5.58
CA ILE A 39 1.64 1.29 -6.00
C ILE A 39 0.41 1.11 -6.90
N LYS A 40 0.44 0.18 -7.88
CA LYS A 40 -0.73 -0.10 -8.72
C LYS A 40 -1.91 -0.59 -7.90
N THR A 41 -1.67 -1.48 -6.94
CA THR A 41 -2.72 -2.04 -6.08
C THR A 41 -3.24 -1.01 -5.09
N PHE A 42 -2.33 -0.23 -4.49
CA PHE A 42 -2.63 0.87 -3.59
C PHE A 42 -3.50 1.90 -4.30
N LYS A 43 -3.08 2.43 -5.45
CA LYS A 43 -3.91 3.38 -6.23
C LYS A 43 -5.29 2.83 -6.59
N LYS A 44 -5.38 1.55 -6.94
CA LYS A 44 -6.65 0.89 -7.27
C LYS A 44 -7.56 0.70 -6.05
N MET A 45 -6.98 0.39 -4.89
CA MET A 45 -7.71 0.10 -3.64
C MET A 45 -8.02 1.35 -2.83
N THR A 46 -7.18 2.37 -2.91
CA THR A 46 -7.43 3.67 -2.26
C THR A 46 -8.36 4.54 -3.06
N SER A 47 -8.73 4.14 -4.29
CA SER A 47 -9.55 4.91 -5.23
C SER A 47 -9.26 6.40 -5.09
N PHE A 48 -8.04 6.80 -5.43
CA PHE A 48 -7.72 8.22 -5.63
C PHE A 48 -8.38 8.67 -6.94
N THR A 49 -9.71 8.55 -7.01
CA THR A 49 -10.57 9.36 -7.86
C THR A 49 -10.53 10.73 -7.21
N ALA A 50 -9.62 11.58 -7.70
CA ALA A 50 -9.86 13.01 -7.63
C ALA A 50 -11.13 13.24 -8.47
N GLU A 51 -12.25 13.42 -7.78
CA GLU A 51 -13.41 14.12 -8.34
C GLU A 51 -13.31 15.59 -7.91
#